data_AF-A0A9E6F4M1-F1
#
_entry.id   AF-A0A9E6F4M1-F1
#
_cell.length_a   1.000
_cell.length_b   1.000
_cell.length_c   1.000
_cell.angle_alpha   90.00
_cell.angle_beta   90.00
_cell.angle_gamma   90.00
#
_symmetry.space_group_name_H-M   'P 1'
#
loop_
_entity.id
_entity.type
_entity.pdbx_description
1 polymer ?
#
loop_
_entity_poly.entity_id
_entity_poly.type
_entity_poly.pdbx_seq_one_letter_code
_entity_poly.pdbx_strand_id
1 'polypeptide(L)'
;MKRIEKIINRHGLDLFKLKSTKVLIDYYKKTVKDNQNINLKIKSELDFFNAAILIESLKNKSLFEEAYERERKELTDLWPTLSYQEKNKLINIKINDVKKRCKMFTSLSGTRIWIAFFDELLNTLYDKEMNIFDLEQYFNLYKNFKSRMISTTQYGIAPFRDEFIDVKLIQSDENRVIFFYDATKSLFLLKTNEPIWILKKLCLNKEYQLHFDDYAKFIRIMDDLETNQTLPFIDELIDSTFISDRVNKALIKLKRKMQ
;
A
#
# COMPACT_ATOMS: atom_id res chain seq x y z
N MET A 1 15.14 11.35 -21.13
CA MET A 1 14.75 10.69 -19.86
C MET A 1 15.18 9.22 -19.72
N LYS A 2 14.65 8.24 -20.49
CA LYS A 2 14.93 6.79 -20.30
C LYS A 2 16.40 6.37 -20.06
N ARG A 3 17.36 6.98 -20.77
CA ARG A 3 18.80 6.71 -20.57
C ARG A 3 19.28 7.08 -19.17
N ILE A 4 18.76 8.17 -18.61
CA ILE A 4 19.11 8.70 -17.29
C ILE A 4 18.52 7.80 -16.22
N GLU A 5 17.24 7.44 -16.33
CA GLU A 5 16.60 6.47 -15.45
C GLU A 5 17.39 5.16 -15.40
N LYS A 6 17.86 4.67 -16.55
CA LYS A 6 18.71 3.48 -16.62
C LYS A 6 20.05 3.64 -15.91
N ILE A 7 20.66 4.83 -15.95
CA ILE A 7 21.91 5.12 -15.23
C ILE A 7 21.66 5.10 -13.73
N ILE A 8 20.63 5.79 -13.26
CA ILE A 8 20.32 5.92 -11.84
C ILE A 8 19.89 4.56 -11.26
N ASN A 9 18.91 3.90 -11.90
CA ASN A 9 18.30 2.69 -11.36
C ASN A 9 19.23 1.47 -11.44
N ARG A 10 20.23 1.46 -12.34
CA ARG A 10 21.24 0.39 -12.41
C ARG A 10 22.07 0.26 -11.13
N HIS A 11 22.29 1.37 -10.42
CA HIS A 11 23.12 1.40 -9.21
C HIS A 11 22.33 1.32 -7.91
N GLY A 12 20.99 1.39 -7.99
CA GLY A 12 20.09 1.26 -6.85
C GLY A 12 19.90 -0.18 -6.37
N LEU A 13 19.13 -0.31 -5.30
CA LEU A 13 18.71 -1.60 -4.77
C LEU A 13 17.55 -2.16 -5.61
N ASP A 14 17.73 -3.37 -6.08
CA ASP A 14 16.75 -4.10 -6.87
C ASP A 14 15.84 -4.90 -5.91
N LEU A 15 14.56 -4.54 -5.91
CA LEU A 15 13.54 -5.11 -5.03
C LEU A 15 13.59 -6.64 -5.02
N PHE A 16 13.66 -7.27 -6.19
CA PHE A 16 13.58 -8.73 -6.32
C PHE A 16 14.89 -9.45 -5.99
N LYS A 17 16.00 -8.72 -5.84
CA LYS A 17 17.30 -9.28 -5.43
C LYS A 17 17.52 -9.25 -3.92
N LEU A 18 16.77 -8.43 -3.18
CA LEU A 18 16.88 -8.35 -1.73
C LEU A 18 16.40 -9.65 -1.06
N LYS A 19 17.18 -10.16 -0.09
CA LYS A 19 16.84 -11.37 0.65
C LYS A 19 15.54 -11.21 1.45
N SER A 20 15.38 -10.06 2.12
CA SER A 20 14.16 -9.71 2.87
C SER A 20 12.93 -9.73 1.98
N THR A 21 13.02 -9.16 0.78
CA THR A 21 11.91 -9.14 -0.17
C THR A 21 11.54 -10.54 -0.67
N LYS A 22 12.51 -11.43 -0.91
CA LYS A 22 12.20 -12.82 -1.29
C LYS A 22 11.38 -13.53 -0.21
N VAL A 23 11.81 -13.40 1.06
CA VAL A 23 11.09 -13.94 2.22
C VAL A 23 9.66 -13.36 2.30
N LEU A 24 9.51 -12.05 2.10
CA LEU A 24 8.20 -11.39 2.07
C LEU A 24 7.31 -11.91 0.93
N ILE A 25 7.85 -12.06 -0.28
CA ILE A 25 7.11 -12.59 -1.43
C ILE A 25 6.62 -14.02 -1.18
N ASP A 26 7.46 -14.87 -0.58
CA ASP A 26 7.08 -16.24 -0.25
C ASP A 26 6.01 -16.27 0.84
N TYR A 27 6.13 -15.41 1.85
CA TYR A 27 5.10 -15.20 2.87
C TYR A 27 3.77 -14.73 2.25
N TYR A 28 3.81 -13.77 1.30
CA TYR A 28 2.61 -13.27 0.64
C TYR A 28 1.91 -14.36 -0.17
N LYS A 29 2.67 -15.10 -0.98
CA LYS A 29 2.14 -16.22 -1.78
C LYS A 29 1.53 -17.31 -0.90
N LYS A 30 2.21 -17.69 0.17
CA LYS A 30 1.73 -18.72 1.11
C LYS A 30 0.43 -18.27 1.77
N THR A 31 0.42 -17.08 2.38
CA THR A 31 -0.73 -16.54 3.10
C THR A 31 -1.98 -16.45 2.20
N VAL A 32 -1.83 -15.93 0.98
CA VAL A 32 -2.96 -15.81 0.03
C VAL A 32 -3.44 -17.18 -0.46
N LYS A 33 -2.53 -18.13 -0.69
CA LYS A 33 -2.88 -19.51 -1.06
C LYS A 33 -3.66 -20.19 0.07
N ASP A 34 -3.18 -20.09 1.30
CA ASP A 34 -3.77 -20.75 2.46
C ASP A 34 -5.15 -20.16 2.81
N ASN A 35 -5.34 -18.85 2.60
CA ASN A 35 -6.62 -18.19 2.90
C ASN A 35 -7.68 -18.37 1.80
N GLN A 36 -7.32 -18.23 0.52
CA GLN A 36 -8.30 -18.09 -0.58
C GLN A 36 -8.07 -19.03 -1.77
N ASN A 37 -7.07 -19.91 -1.68
CA ASN A 37 -6.62 -20.75 -2.78
C ASN A 37 -6.39 -19.92 -4.06
N ILE A 38 -5.77 -18.75 -3.90
CA ILE A 38 -5.40 -17.83 -4.99
C ILE A 38 -3.90 -17.98 -5.25
N ASN A 39 -3.53 -18.17 -6.52
CA ASN A 39 -2.14 -18.21 -6.94
C ASN A 39 -1.63 -16.81 -7.28
N LEU A 40 -0.97 -16.17 -6.31
CA LEU A 40 -0.47 -14.79 -6.44
C LEU A 40 0.78 -14.72 -7.35
N LYS A 41 0.66 -13.97 -8.45
CA LYS A 41 1.76 -13.72 -9.40
C LYS A 41 2.35 -12.34 -9.16
N ILE A 42 3.59 -12.28 -8.69
CA ILE A 42 4.33 -11.03 -8.47
C ILE A 42 5.46 -10.97 -9.50
N LYS A 43 5.33 -10.10 -10.51
CA LYS A 43 6.31 -9.96 -11.61
C LYS A 43 6.90 -8.55 -11.70
N SER A 44 6.19 -7.55 -11.18
CA SER A 44 6.58 -6.14 -11.18
C SER A 44 6.56 -5.55 -9.78
N GLU A 45 7.21 -4.40 -9.59
CA GLU A 45 7.18 -3.67 -8.31
C GLU A 45 5.75 -3.25 -7.93
N LEU A 46 4.91 -2.92 -8.93
CA LEU A 46 3.49 -2.64 -8.69
C LEU A 46 2.74 -3.88 -8.19
N ASP A 47 3.00 -5.07 -8.77
CA ASP A 47 2.43 -6.32 -8.26
C ASP A 47 2.84 -6.59 -6.81
N PHE A 48 4.08 -6.24 -6.45
CA PHE A 48 4.58 -6.39 -5.08
C PHE A 48 3.82 -5.49 -4.11
N PHE A 49 3.62 -4.21 -4.45
CA PHE A 49 2.85 -3.30 -3.61
C PHE A 49 1.37 -3.70 -3.53
N ASN A 50 0.76 -4.13 -4.64
CA ASN A 50 -0.62 -4.65 -4.64
C ASN A 50 -0.76 -5.92 -3.79
N ALA A 51 0.24 -6.80 -3.80
CA ALA A 51 0.30 -7.95 -2.91
C ALA A 51 0.41 -7.54 -1.44
N ALA A 52 1.18 -6.49 -1.12
CA ALA A 52 1.26 -5.96 0.24
C ALA A 52 -0.10 -5.41 0.73
N ILE A 53 -0.85 -4.71 -0.15
CA ILE A 53 -2.20 -4.22 0.16
C ILE A 53 -3.15 -5.39 0.48
N LEU A 54 -3.10 -6.45 -0.33
CA LEU A 54 -3.89 -7.66 -0.09
C LEU A 54 -3.56 -8.31 1.26
N ILE A 55 -2.28 -8.37 1.62
CA ILE A 55 -1.82 -9.00 2.86
C ILE A 55 -2.20 -8.18 4.09
N GLU A 56 -2.03 -6.86 4.06
CA GLU A 56 -2.49 -6.01 5.17
C GLU A 56 -4.02 -6.12 5.34
N SER A 57 -4.76 -6.22 4.23
CA SER A 57 -6.21 -6.44 4.27
C SER A 57 -6.59 -7.78 4.90
N LEU A 58 -5.86 -8.86 4.59
CA LEU A 58 -6.09 -10.18 5.20
C LEU A 58 -5.80 -10.15 6.71
N LYS A 59 -4.71 -9.49 7.10
CA LYS A 59 -4.34 -9.30 8.51
C LYS A 59 -5.42 -8.51 9.26
N ASN A 60 -5.87 -7.38 8.72
CA ASN A 60 -6.94 -6.59 9.32
C ASN A 60 -8.23 -7.40 9.45
N LYS A 61 -8.62 -8.13 8.40
CA LYS A 61 -9.77 -9.03 8.44
C LYS A 61 -9.64 -10.01 9.60
N SER A 62 -8.57 -10.81 9.65
CA SER A 62 -8.33 -11.79 10.72
C SER A 62 -8.40 -11.16 12.12
N LEU A 63 -7.79 -10.00 12.33
CA LEU A 63 -7.84 -9.29 13.62
C LEU A 63 -9.27 -8.91 14.02
N PHE A 64 -10.11 -8.50 13.06
CA PHE A 64 -11.50 -8.18 13.34
C PHE A 64 -12.31 -9.44 13.69
N GLU A 65 -12.12 -10.55 12.96
CA GLU A 65 -12.85 -11.81 13.20
C GLU A 65 -12.46 -12.43 14.53
N GLU A 66 -11.16 -12.45 14.85
CA GLU A 66 -10.65 -12.96 16.12
C GLU A 66 -11.18 -12.14 17.30
N ALA A 67 -11.23 -10.81 17.16
CA ALA A 67 -11.80 -9.96 18.19
C ALA A 67 -13.29 -10.24 18.36
N TYR A 68 -14.05 -10.30 17.26
CA TYR A 68 -15.47 -10.63 17.29
C TYR A 68 -15.74 -11.97 17.99
N GLU A 69 -15.05 -13.03 17.58
CA GLU A 69 -15.23 -14.37 18.16
C GLU A 69 -14.82 -14.44 19.63
N ARG A 70 -13.78 -13.69 20.04
CA ARG A 70 -13.40 -13.61 21.45
C ARG A 70 -14.51 -12.97 22.27
N GLU A 71 -15.03 -11.82 21.86
CA GLU A 71 -16.09 -11.14 22.61
C GLU A 71 -17.38 -11.97 22.65
N ARG A 72 -17.73 -12.63 21.55
CA ARG A 72 -18.86 -13.55 21.48
C ARG A 72 -18.73 -14.71 22.47
N LYS A 73 -17.51 -15.24 22.63
CA LYS A 73 -17.21 -16.29 23.63
C LYS A 73 -17.21 -15.76 25.07
N GLU A 74 -16.68 -14.57 25.32
CA GLU A 74 -16.71 -13.94 26.65
C GLU A 74 -18.16 -13.68 27.12
N LEU A 75 -19.06 -13.41 26.20
CA LEU A 75 -20.47 -13.16 26.46
C LEU A 75 -21.36 -14.41 26.27
N THR A 76 -20.81 -15.63 26.20
CA THR A 76 -21.57 -16.85 25.82
C THR A 76 -22.89 -17.00 26.56
N ASP A 77 -22.93 -16.75 27.88
CA ASP A 77 -24.14 -16.93 28.69
C ASP A 77 -25.18 -15.81 28.50
N LEU A 78 -24.74 -14.58 28.22
CA LEU A 78 -25.62 -13.44 27.93
C LEU A 78 -25.97 -13.31 26.45
N TRP A 79 -25.19 -13.90 25.54
CA TRP A 79 -25.38 -13.75 24.10
C TRP A 79 -26.79 -14.10 23.63
N PRO A 80 -27.46 -15.15 24.13
CA PRO A 80 -28.81 -15.49 23.72
C PRO A 80 -29.87 -14.48 24.18
N THR A 81 -29.62 -13.74 25.26
CA THR A 81 -30.60 -12.82 25.87
C THR A 81 -30.52 -11.40 25.30
N LEU A 82 -29.39 -11.05 24.68
CA LEU A 82 -29.17 -9.73 24.08
C LEU A 82 -29.90 -9.58 22.74
N SER A 83 -30.53 -8.42 22.54
CA SER A 83 -31.04 -8.02 21.23
C SER A 83 -29.90 -7.77 20.24
N TYR A 84 -30.23 -7.75 18.95
CA TYR A 84 -29.27 -7.46 17.88
C TYR A 84 -28.56 -6.11 18.06
N GLN A 85 -29.29 -5.08 18.49
CA GLN A 85 -28.73 -3.74 18.70
C GLN A 85 -27.75 -3.72 19.88
N GLU A 86 -28.07 -4.43 20.96
CA GLU A 86 -27.19 -4.54 22.13
C GLU A 86 -25.90 -5.29 21.80
N LYS A 87 -26.01 -6.41 21.06
CA LYS A 87 -24.83 -7.14 20.54
C LYS A 87 -23.93 -6.24 19.71
N ASN A 88 -24.49 -5.54 18.72
CA ASN A 88 -23.73 -4.62 17.88
C ASN A 88 -23.04 -3.52 18.71
N LYS A 89 -23.74 -2.94 19.69
CA LYS A 89 -23.16 -1.90 20.55
C LYS A 89 -21.96 -2.45 21.36
N LEU A 90 -22.11 -3.61 21.98
CA LEU A 90 -21.05 -4.24 22.77
C LEU A 90 -19.84 -4.63 21.91
N ILE A 91 -20.09 -5.28 20.77
CA ILE A 91 -19.06 -5.64 19.80
C ILE A 91 -18.31 -4.39 19.32
N ASN A 92 -19.03 -3.34 18.93
CA ASN A 92 -18.41 -2.12 18.40
C ASN A 92 -17.50 -1.44 19.42
N ILE A 93 -17.89 -1.42 20.71
CA ILE A 93 -17.03 -0.88 21.77
C ILE A 93 -15.69 -1.62 21.80
N LYS A 94 -15.71 -2.96 21.72
CA LYS A 94 -14.51 -3.79 21.83
C LYS A 94 -13.67 -3.82 20.55
N ILE A 95 -14.30 -3.91 19.39
CA ILE A 95 -13.60 -3.94 18.10
C ILE A 95 -12.98 -2.58 17.75
N ASN A 96 -13.52 -1.47 18.26
CA ASN A 96 -12.94 -0.15 18.05
C ASN A 96 -11.47 -0.04 18.49
N ASP A 97 -11.06 -0.74 19.55
CA ASP A 97 -9.65 -0.73 19.98
C ASP A 97 -8.73 -1.55 19.07
N VAL A 98 -9.29 -2.54 18.35
CA VAL A 98 -8.56 -3.24 17.28
C VAL A 98 -8.45 -2.32 16.07
N LYS A 99 -9.55 -1.69 15.65
CA LYS A 99 -9.59 -0.76 14.50
C LYS A 99 -8.59 0.38 14.62
N LYS A 100 -8.43 0.97 15.80
CA LYS A 100 -7.45 2.05 16.07
C LYS A 100 -6.00 1.64 15.81
N ARG A 101 -5.69 0.34 15.88
CA ARG A 101 -4.34 -0.22 15.68
C ARG A 101 -4.12 -0.76 14.28
N CYS A 102 -5.19 -0.95 13.52
CA CYS A 102 -5.14 -1.41 12.14
C CYS A 102 -4.86 -0.23 11.21
N LYS A 103 -4.08 -0.49 10.16
CA LYS A 103 -3.95 0.47 9.06
C LYS A 103 -5.29 0.59 8.34
N MET A 104 -5.60 1.77 7.83
CA MET A 104 -6.81 2.05 7.04
C MET A 104 -6.53 3.12 6.02
N PHE A 105 -7.36 3.19 4.99
CA PHE A 105 -7.39 4.33 4.06
C PHE A 105 -8.83 4.79 3.85
N THR A 106 -9.00 5.97 3.27
CA THR A 106 -10.31 6.56 2.97
C THR A 106 -10.55 6.49 1.46
N SER A 107 -11.67 5.92 1.04
CA SER A 107 -12.07 5.90 -0.37
C SER A 107 -12.45 7.32 -0.86
N LEU A 108 -12.66 7.47 -2.18
CA LEU A 108 -13.06 8.75 -2.77
C LEU A 108 -14.42 9.25 -2.24
N SER A 109 -15.31 8.34 -1.83
CA SER A 109 -16.62 8.68 -1.23
C SER A 109 -16.53 9.06 0.25
N GLY A 110 -15.35 8.96 0.87
CA GLY A 110 -15.16 9.18 2.31
C GLY A 110 -15.33 7.93 3.18
N THR A 111 -15.54 6.75 2.59
CA THR A 111 -15.68 5.51 3.36
C THR A 111 -14.33 5.03 3.90
N ARG A 112 -14.31 4.61 5.17
CA ARG A 112 -13.14 4.02 5.82
C ARG A 112 -12.95 2.57 5.37
N ILE A 113 -11.78 2.26 4.83
CA ILE A 113 -11.45 0.95 4.27
C ILE A 113 -10.30 0.33 5.06
N TRP A 114 -10.56 -0.83 5.65
CA TRP A 114 -9.54 -1.67 6.31
C TRP A 114 -9.22 -2.93 5.50
N ILE A 115 -10.13 -3.34 4.62
CA ILE A 115 -10.02 -4.56 3.82
C ILE A 115 -10.18 -4.15 2.35
N ALA A 116 -9.07 -3.93 1.65
CA ALA A 116 -9.03 -3.35 0.31
C ALA A 116 -9.57 -4.25 -0.80
N PHE A 117 -9.72 -5.55 -0.55
CA PHE A 117 -10.36 -6.47 -1.48
C PHE A 117 -11.87 -6.58 -1.25
N PHE A 118 -12.45 -5.81 -0.34
CA PHE A 118 -13.89 -5.68 -0.17
C PHE A 118 -14.36 -4.33 -0.68
N ASP A 119 -15.60 -4.28 -1.15
CA ASP A 119 -16.28 -3.02 -1.48
C ASP A 119 -16.55 -2.17 -0.23
N GLU A 120 -17.02 -0.94 -0.45
CA GLU A 120 -17.33 0.01 0.63
C GLU A 120 -18.46 -0.47 1.54
N LEU A 121 -19.43 -1.19 1.00
CA LEU A 121 -20.55 -1.74 1.74
C LEU A 121 -20.06 -2.78 2.75
N LEU A 122 -19.25 -3.73 2.30
CA LEU A 122 -18.65 -4.76 3.16
C LEU A 122 -17.74 -4.13 4.21
N ASN A 123 -16.90 -3.16 3.85
CA ASN A 123 -16.10 -2.44 4.86
C ASN A 123 -16.99 -1.74 5.90
N THR A 124 -18.13 -1.18 5.49
CA THR A 124 -19.10 -0.58 6.42
C THR A 124 -19.72 -1.61 7.37
N LEU A 125 -19.99 -2.84 6.91
CA LEU A 125 -20.45 -3.92 7.79
C LEU A 125 -19.39 -4.29 8.83
N TYR A 126 -18.11 -4.40 8.43
CA TYR A 126 -17.01 -4.59 9.38
C TYR A 126 -16.84 -3.40 10.34
N ASP A 127 -17.14 -2.19 9.87
CA ASP A 127 -17.04 -0.97 10.68
C ASP A 127 -18.17 -0.85 11.72
N LYS A 128 -19.40 -1.18 11.36
CA LYS A 128 -20.58 -0.80 12.16
C LYS A 128 -21.46 -1.97 12.59
N GLU A 129 -21.47 -3.08 11.85
CA GLU A 129 -22.50 -4.10 11.97
C GLU A 129 -21.93 -5.52 11.88
N MET A 130 -20.81 -5.81 12.54
CA MET A 130 -20.20 -7.15 12.48
C MET A 130 -21.12 -8.26 13.00
N ASN A 131 -22.08 -7.96 13.88
CA ASN A 131 -23.06 -8.95 14.35
C ASN A 131 -23.95 -9.50 13.23
N ILE A 132 -24.02 -8.82 12.07
CA ILE A 132 -24.75 -9.33 10.90
C ILE A 132 -24.21 -10.69 10.44
N PHE A 133 -22.93 -10.99 10.73
CA PHE A 133 -22.28 -12.23 10.34
C PHE A 133 -22.72 -13.45 11.16
N ASP A 134 -23.43 -13.27 12.28
CA ASP A 134 -24.06 -14.39 13.03
C ASP A 134 -25.27 -14.98 12.28
N LEU A 135 -25.83 -14.26 11.31
CA LEU A 135 -26.94 -14.74 10.51
C LEU A 135 -26.44 -15.67 9.40
N GLU A 136 -27.03 -16.86 9.27
CA GLU A 136 -26.58 -17.91 8.32
C GLU A 136 -26.41 -17.42 6.88
N GLN A 137 -27.31 -16.54 6.42
CA GLN A 137 -27.28 -15.96 5.08
C GLN A 137 -26.06 -15.06 4.82
N TYR A 138 -25.49 -14.45 5.87
CA TYR A 138 -24.29 -13.62 5.80
C TYR A 138 -23.02 -14.38 6.22
N PHE A 139 -23.16 -15.42 7.04
CA PHE A 139 -22.05 -16.29 7.46
C PHE A 139 -21.36 -16.98 6.28
N ASN A 140 -22.14 -17.48 5.30
CA ASN A 140 -21.58 -18.10 4.09
C ASN A 140 -20.88 -17.09 3.17
N LEU A 141 -21.37 -15.85 3.10
CA LEU A 141 -20.72 -14.75 2.37
C LEU A 141 -19.36 -14.39 2.97
N TYR A 142 -19.21 -14.58 4.29
CA TYR A 142 -18.04 -14.21 5.05
C TYR A 142 -16.91 -15.26 5.02
N LYS A 143 -17.24 -16.56 5.09
CA LYS A 143 -16.24 -17.63 5.01
C LYS A 143 -15.75 -17.89 3.58
N ASN A 144 -16.62 -17.75 2.59
CA ASN A 144 -16.30 -17.97 1.16
C ASN A 144 -16.29 -16.64 0.39
N PHE A 145 -15.56 -15.65 0.91
CA PHE A 145 -15.60 -14.27 0.42
C PHE A 145 -14.91 -14.03 -0.93
N LYS A 146 -14.31 -15.05 -1.54
CA LYS A 146 -13.64 -14.97 -2.85
C LYS A 146 -14.54 -14.38 -3.96
N SER A 147 -15.83 -14.73 -3.97
CA SER A 147 -16.79 -14.21 -4.96
C SER A 147 -17.18 -12.74 -4.74
N ARG A 148 -16.88 -12.21 -3.55
CA ARG A 148 -17.10 -10.81 -3.15
C ARG A 148 -15.83 -9.98 -3.21
N MET A 149 -14.69 -10.60 -3.56
CA MET A 149 -13.45 -9.88 -3.69
C MET A 149 -13.49 -8.96 -4.90
N ILE A 150 -13.20 -7.68 -4.67
CA ILE A 150 -12.88 -6.74 -5.74
C ILE A 150 -11.37 -6.66 -5.92
N SER A 151 -10.94 -6.11 -7.06
CA SER A 151 -9.52 -5.80 -7.26
C SER A 151 -9.10 -4.73 -6.26
N THR A 152 -7.97 -4.91 -5.58
CA THR A 152 -7.40 -3.90 -4.68
C THR A 152 -7.06 -2.59 -5.41
N THR A 153 -6.88 -2.65 -6.73
CA THR A 153 -6.65 -1.48 -7.59
C THR A 153 -7.89 -0.61 -7.78
N GLN A 154 -9.09 -1.09 -7.43
CA GLN A 154 -10.33 -0.33 -7.59
C GLN A 154 -10.38 0.91 -6.69
N TYR A 155 -9.61 0.90 -5.60
CA TYR A 155 -9.44 2.07 -4.72
C TYR A 155 -8.39 3.08 -5.22
N GLY A 156 -7.85 2.89 -6.43
CA GLY A 156 -6.88 3.79 -7.01
C GLY A 156 -5.65 3.97 -6.12
N ILE A 157 -5.19 5.21 -5.99
CA ILE A 157 -4.00 5.55 -5.20
C ILE A 157 -4.26 5.64 -3.69
N ALA A 158 -5.50 5.52 -3.22
CA ALA A 158 -5.84 5.72 -1.82
C ALA A 158 -5.03 4.86 -0.83
N PRO A 159 -4.74 3.56 -1.10
CA PRO A 159 -3.90 2.76 -0.21
C PRO A 159 -2.47 3.27 -0.08
N PHE A 160 -1.93 3.92 -1.11
CA PHE A 160 -0.60 4.50 -1.10
C PHE A 160 -0.59 5.87 -0.40
N ARG A 161 -1.63 6.67 -0.66
CA ARG A 161 -1.83 7.98 -0.04
C ARG A 161 -1.87 7.86 1.48
N ASP A 162 -2.66 6.94 2.01
CA ASP A 162 -2.90 6.85 3.46
C ASP A 162 -1.93 5.88 4.16
N GLU A 163 -0.78 5.57 3.54
CA GLU A 163 0.26 4.67 4.08
C GLU A 163 -0.27 3.30 4.55
N PHE A 164 -1.26 2.74 3.83
CA PHE A 164 -1.89 1.47 4.16
C PHE A 164 -0.92 0.29 4.10
N ILE A 165 0.14 0.41 3.29
CA ILE A 165 1.28 -0.51 3.26
C ILE A 165 2.53 0.16 3.82
N ASP A 166 3.63 -0.58 3.94
CA ASP A 166 4.89 -0.05 4.50
C ASP A 166 5.63 0.84 3.49
N VAL A 167 5.08 2.03 3.27
CA VAL A 167 5.61 3.11 2.42
C VAL A 167 5.48 4.44 3.16
N LYS A 168 6.26 5.43 2.75
CA LYS A 168 6.17 6.79 3.30
C LYS A 168 5.63 7.77 2.26
N LEU A 169 4.51 8.40 2.56
CA LEU A 169 3.92 9.42 1.70
C LEU A 169 4.84 10.64 1.65
N ILE A 170 5.12 11.13 0.44
CA ILE A 170 5.79 12.40 0.22
C ILE A 170 4.77 13.46 -0.23
N GLN A 171 3.96 13.12 -1.23
CA GLN A 171 2.96 14.01 -1.81
C GLN A 171 1.87 13.17 -2.49
N SER A 172 0.63 13.65 -2.48
CA SER A 172 -0.46 13.09 -3.28
C SER A 172 -1.35 14.19 -3.81
N ASP A 173 -1.91 13.96 -4.99
CA ASP A 173 -3.07 14.66 -5.54
C ASP A 173 -4.19 13.65 -5.85
N GLU A 174 -5.16 14.02 -6.68
CA GLU A 174 -6.29 13.14 -7.03
C GLU A 174 -5.87 11.87 -7.79
N ASN A 175 -4.85 11.96 -8.65
CA ASN A 175 -4.50 10.90 -9.61
C ASN A 175 -3.04 10.45 -9.55
N ARG A 176 -2.24 11.09 -8.69
CA ARG A 176 -0.82 10.82 -8.53
C ARG A 176 -0.44 10.77 -7.06
N VAL A 177 0.47 9.86 -6.74
CA VAL A 177 1.11 9.75 -5.44
C VAL A 177 2.62 9.58 -5.60
N ILE A 178 3.38 10.31 -4.78
CA ILE A 178 4.80 10.15 -4.61
C ILE A 178 5.03 9.54 -3.23
N PHE A 179 5.72 8.41 -3.19
CA PHE A 179 6.05 7.75 -1.94
C PHE A 179 7.49 7.23 -1.94
N PHE A 180 8.05 7.14 -0.75
CA PHE A 180 9.35 6.54 -0.50
C PHE A 180 9.17 5.10 0.01
N TYR A 181 10.00 4.19 -0.49
CA TYR A 181 10.08 2.81 0.01
C TYR A 181 11.48 2.54 0.55
N ASP A 182 11.54 2.31 1.86
CA ASP A 182 12.80 2.26 2.60
C ASP A 182 13.69 1.08 2.18
N ALA A 183 13.11 -0.12 1.98
CA ALA A 183 13.89 -1.31 1.70
C ALA A 183 14.72 -1.20 0.41
N THR A 184 14.28 -0.42 -0.59
CA THR A 184 15.04 -0.17 -1.82
C THR A 184 15.64 1.23 -1.87
N LYS A 185 15.45 2.06 -0.83
CA LYS A 185 15.85 3.48 -0.81
C LYS A 185 15.44 4.18 -2.10
N SER A 186 14.17 4.08 -2.46
CA SER A 186 13.68 4.57 -3.75
C SER A 186 12.44 5.42 -3.57
N LEU A 187 12.37 6.47 -4.38
CA LEU A 187 11.14 7.21 -4.61
C LEU A 187 10.38 6.58 -5.77
N PHE A 188 9.07 6.51 -5.60
CA PHE A 188 8.13 6.05 -6.59
C PHE A 188 7.15 7.16 -6.89
N LEU A 189 6.87 7.38 -8.17
CA LEU A 189 5.72 8.15 -8.63
C LEU A 189 4.77 7.16 -9.26
N LEU A 190 3.63 7.00 -8.62
CA LEU A 190 2.53 6.23 -9.13
C LEU A 190 1.45 7.19 -9.65
N LYS A 191 1.06 7.01 -10.90
CA LYS A 191 -0.01 7.75 -11.55
C LYS A 191 -1.06 6.79 -12.07
N THR A 192 -2.32 7.15 -11.86
CA THR A 192 -3.49 6.47 -12.42
C THR A 192 -4.10 7.35 -13.49
N ASN A 193 -4.04 6.90 -14.75
CA ASN A 193 -4.87 7.40 -15.83
C ASN A 193 -5.70 6.20 -16.28
N GLU A 194 -6.85 5.95 -15.66
CA GLU A 194 -7.65 4.74 -15.88
C GLU A 194 -7.75 4.38 -17.37
N PRO A 195 -7.46 3.11 -17.76
CA PRO A 195 -7.12 1.95 -16.93
C PRO A 195 -5.61 1.74 -16.69
N ILE A 196 -4.76 2.70 -17.08
CA ILE A 196 -3.31 2.53 -17.12
C ILE A 196 -2.66 3.07 -15.85
N TRP A 197 -1.98 2.16 -15.14
CA TRP A 197 -1.15 2.49 -14.00
C TRP A 197 0.29 2.69 -14.46
N ILE A 198 0.85 3.85 -14.15
CA ILE A 198 2.23 4.20 -14.49
C ILE A 198 3.02 4.31 -13.19
N LEU A 199 4.00 3.43 -13.02
CA LEU A 199 4.93 3.47 -11.90
C LEU A 199 6.32 3.89 -12.42
N LYS A 200 6.77 5.09 -12.03
CA LYS A 200 8.14 5.56 -12.25
C LYS A 200 8.93 5.41 -10.95
N LYS A 201 10.22 5.11 -11.08
CA LYS A 201 11.13 4.87 -9.96
C LYS A 201 12.40 5.70 -10.08
N LEU A 202 12.82 6.25 -8.95
CA LEU A 202 14.11 6.90 -8.75
C LEU A 202 14.84 6.26 -7.56
N CYS A 203 15.92 5.53 -7.84
CA CYS A 203 16.79 5.01 -6.78
C CYS A 203 17.66 6.10 -6.17
N LEU A 204 17.68 6.18 -4.83
CA LEU A 204 18.56 7.05 -4.06
C LEU A 204 19.85 6.31 -3.68
N ASN A 205 20.72 6.99 -2.93
CA ASN A 205 21.86 6.38 -2.29
C ASN A 205 21.39 5.26 -1.34
N LYS A 206 22.12 4.14 -1.30
CA LYS A 206 21.77 2.95 -0.52
C LYS A 206 21.79 3.20 0.99
N GLU A 207 22.55 4.22 1.41
CA GLU A 207 22.69 4.65 2.81
C GLU A 207 21.75 5.81 3.14
N TYR A 208 20.93 6.26 2.20
CA TYR A 208 20.05 7.41 2.40
C TYR A 208 19.02 7.15 3.50
N GLN A 209 18.77 8.18 4.30
CA GLN A 209 17.77 8.23 5.36
C GLN A 209 16.78 9.33 5.01
N LEU A 210 15.48 9.04 5.08
CA LEU A 210 14.44 10.00 4.70
C LEU A 210 14.35 11.11 5.76
N HIS A 211 14.47 12.36 5.33
CA HIS A 211 14.23 13.54 6.16
C HIS A 211 13.08 14.37 5.62
N PHE A 212 12.28 14.96 6.51
CA PHE A 212 11.11 15.77 6.11
C PHE A 212 11.51 16.98 5.25
N ASP A 213 12.67 17.57 5.52
CA ASP A 213 13.19 18.74 4.79
C ASP A 213 13.49 18.44 3.30
N ASP A 214 13.60 17.16 2.94
CA ASP A 214 13.85 16.73 1.56
C ASP A 214 12.57 16.65 0.70
N TYR A 215 11.39 16.71 1.31
CA TYR A 215 10.11 16.47 0.63
C TYR A 215 9.89 17.45 -0.53
N ALA A 216 10.14 18.74 -0.31
CA ALA A 216 9.99 19.77 -1.34
C ALA A 216 10.90 19.49 -2.56
N LYS A 217 12.15 19.06 -2.33
CA LYS A 217 13.09 18.70 -3.41
C LYS A 217 12.63 17.44 -4.12
N PHE A 218 12.16 16.43 -3.40
CA PHE A 218 11.63 15.21 -3.99
C PHE A 218 10.42 15.46 -4.89
N ILE A 219 9.52 16.34 -4.48
CA ILE A 219 8.38 16.73 -5.32
C ILE A 219 8.87 17.30 -6.65
N ARG A 220 9.78 18.30 -6.62
CA ARG A 220 10.35 18.91 -7.83
C ARG A 220 11.06 17.88 -8.73
N ILE A 221 11.94 17.05 -8.16
CA ILE A 221 12.66 16.01 -8.91
C ILE A 221 11.68 15.04 -9.60
N MET A 222 10.64 14.63 -8.90
CA MET A 222 9.67 13.69 -9.44
C MET A 222 8.72 14.36 -10.46
N ASP A 223 8.44 15.65 -10.33
CA ASP A 223 7.73 16.46 -11.35
C ASP A 223 8.53 16.55 -12.65
N ASP A 224 9.84 16.83 -12.56
CA ASP A 224 10.73 16.88 -13.72
C ASP A 224 10.85 15.50 -14.39
N LEU A 225 10.91 14.44 -13.58
CA LEU A 225 10.87 13.05 -14.07
C LEU A 225 9.54 12.73 -14.76
N GLU A 226 8.42 13.24 -14.25
CA GLU A 226 7.11 13.05 -14.85
C GLU A 226 7.03 13.71 -16.23
N THR A 227 7.35 15.01 -16.26
CA THR A 227 7.23 15.91 -17.41
C THR A 227 8.37 15.78 -18.42
N ASN A 228 9.36 14.90 -18.15
CA ASN A 228 10.55 14.66 -18.98
C ASN A 228 11.49 15.87 -19.11
N GLN A 229 11.46 16.82 -18.17
CA GLN A 229 12.37 17.96 -18.12
C GLN A 229 13.78 17.50 -17.77
N THR A 230 14.56 17.16 -18.81
CA THR A 230 15.78 16.39 -18.63
C THR A 230 16.92 17.18 -17.97
N LEU A 231 17.13 18.44 -18.36
CA LEU A 231 18.21 19.26 -17.78
C LEU A 231 17.89 19.68 -16.33
N PRO A 232 16.69 20.24 -16.02
CA PRO A 232 16.31 20.54 -14.63
C PRO A 232 16.42 19.33 -13.71
N PHE A 233 15.92 18.16 -14.15
CA PHE A 233 16.01 16.91 -13.41
C PHE A 233 17.46 16.52 -13.06
N ILE A 234 18.39 16.65 -14.03
CA ILE A 234 19.80 16.31 -13.80
C ILE A 234 20.41 17.29 -12.79
N ASP A 235 20.10 18.58 -12.91
CA ASP A 235 20.68 19.63 -12.08
C ASP A 235 20.25 19.48 -10.62
N GLU A 236 18.95 19.29 -10.40
CA GLU A 236 18.39 19.07 -9.07
C GLU A 236 18.96 17.78 -8.42
N LEU A 237 19.23 16.73 -9.20
CA LEU A 237 19.85 15.50 -8.69
C LEU A 237 21.33 15.65 -8.35
N ILE A 238 22.09 16.42 -9.13
CA ILE A 238 23.52 16.65 -8.88
C ILE A 238 23.70 17.47 -7.60
N ASP A 239 22.83 18.45 -7.38
CA ASP A 239 22.92 19.41 -6.27
C ASP A 239 22.36 18.85 -4.95
N SER A 240 21.57 17.77 -4.99
CA SER A 240 20.81 17.30 -3.83
C SER A 240 21.49 16.23 -2.96
N THR A 241 22.66 15.72 -3.33
CA THR A 241 23.36 14.61 -2.61
C THR A 241 22.57 13.30 -2.47
N PHE A 242 21.37 13.21 -3.07
CA PHE A 242 20.48 12.04 -2.93
C PHE A 242 20.96 10.80 -3.69
N ILE A 243 21.86 10.98 -4.64
CA ILE A 243 22.42 9.91 -5.48
C ILE A 243 23.88 9.64 -5.12
N SER A 244 24.33 8.40 -5.33
CA SER A 244 25.74 8.05 -5.11
C SER A 244 26.69 8.85 -6.00
N ASP A 245 27.91 9.09 -5.54
CA ASP A 245 28.99 9.77 -6.30
C ASP A 245 29.21 9.18 -7.69
N ARG A 246 29.08 7.86 -7.83
CA ARG A 246 29.22 7.16 -9.11
C ARG A 246 28.14 7.58 -10.10
N VAL A 247 26.90 7.68 -9.63
CA VAL A 247 25.77 8.15 -10.45
C VAL A 247 25.94 9.64 -10.74
N ASN A 248 26.31 10.44 -9.74
CA ASN A 248 26.54 11.87 -9.90
C ASN A 248 27.60 12.16 -11.00
N LYS A 249 28.78 11.52 -10.93
CA LYS A 249 29.83 11.61 -11.97
C LYS A 249 29.33 11.21 -13.36
N ALA A 250 28.46 10.20 -13.45
CA ALA A 250 27.87 9.76 -14.71
C ALA A 250 26.87 10.78 -15.28
N LEU A 251 26.07 11.42 -14.43
CA LEU A 251 25.13 12.48 -14.82
C LEU A 251 25.87 13.75 -15.26
N ILE A 252 26.92 14.19 -14.55
CA ILE A 252 27.77 15.32 -14.97
C ILE A 252 28.35 15.08 -16.37
N LYS A 253 28.89 13.89 -16.62
CA LYS A 253 29.43 13.53 -17.95
C LYS A 253 28.34 13.52 -19.03
N LEU A 254 27.11 13.15 -18.68
CA LEU A 254 25.99 13.16 -19.61
C LEU A 254 25.54 14.59 -19.91
N LYS A 255 25.39 15.44 -18.89
CA LYS A 255 25.04 16.87 -19.02
C LYS A 255 25.99 17.59 -19.98
N ARG A 256 27.31 17.41 -19.83
CA ARG A 256 28.33 18.00 -20.72
C ARG A 256 28.24 17.57 -22.19
N LYS A 257 27.56 16.46 -22.50
CA LYS A 257 27.33 16.01 -23.89
C LYS A 257 26.01 16.51 -24.48
N MET A 258 25.15 17.07 -23.63
CA MET A 258 23.86 17.62 -24.01
C MET A 258 23.92 19.14 -24.21
N GLN A 259 24.98 19.77 -23.69
CA GLN A 259 25.43 21.13 -24.01
C GLN A 259 26.37 21.07 -25.21
#